data_AF-X1TBY9-F1
#
_entry.id   AF-X1TBY9-F1
#
_cell.length_a   1.000
_cell.length_b   1.000
_cell.length_c   1.000
_cell.angle_alpha   90.00
_cell.angle_beta   90.00
_cell.angle_gamma   90.00
#
_symmetry.space_group_name_H-M   'P 1'
#
loop_
_entity.id
_entity.type
_entity.pdbx_description
1 polymer ?
#
loop_
_entity_poly.entity_id
_entity_poly.type
_entity_poly.pdbx_seq_one_letter_code
_entity_poly.pdbx_strand_id
1 'polypeptide(L)'
;AGNAVRILSVHKSKGLEFPVVFLAELDSKFNKRDIQRDFLADAGDTLGLQIIDRKSNSKLRSLAHEVIAERKLSTALAEEMRILYVATTRARDRLILSACEKPGNCRTIICNGFFFGAESIPSWQLRWCQSPLEWVLYGLSDQENLHSAFETGLAATGDDDDLFSIKLYEQRELERLSGYVLKLKVGKSRRFAPTVCHSERSPFFGHSERSVSGAKNLAKRTESKLLSQVKKSLAWRYGFGDAPLLPAKTSVTAITHRNDEYLKIDYSRAL
;
A
#
# COMPACT_ATOMS: atom_id res chain seq x y z
N ALA A 1 20.43 4.92 -10.73
CA ALA A 1 19.19 4.27 -11.24
C ALA A 1 18.05 4.62 -10.30
N GLY A 2 17.02 5.36 -10.70
CA GLY A 2 16.09 6.01 -9.74
C GLY A 2 14.61 6.04 -10.13
N ASN A 3 14.14 5.20 -11.04
CA ASN A 3 12.72 5.15 -11.40
C ASN A 3 12.27 3.72 -11.77
N ALA A 4 12.09 2.89 -10.75
CA ALA A 4 11.72 1.49 -10.92
C ALA A 4 10.65 1.07 -9.90
N VAL A 5 9.87 0.06 -10.25
CA VAL A 5 8.93 -0.60 -9.32
C VAL A 5 9.73 -1.51 -8.39
N ARG A 6 9.54 -1.36 -7.08
CA ARG A 6 10.21 -2.18 -6.05
C ARG A 6 9.35 -3.39 -5.73
N ILE A 7 9.93 -4.59 -5.84
CA ILE A 7 9.30 -5.84 -5.38
C ILE A 7 9.97 -6.22 -4.07
N LEU A 8 9.20 -6.19 -2.98
CA LEU A 8 9.68 -6.43 -1.61
C LEU A 8 8.71 -7.39 -0.92
N SER A 9 9.24 -8.22 -0.01
CA SER A 9 8.40 -8.96 0.94
C SER A 9 7.83 -8.01 2.00
N VAL A 10 6.64 -8.30 2.54
CA VAL A 10 5.99 -7.49 3.59
C VAL A 10 6.90 -7.27 4.81
N HIS A 11 7.66 -8.27 5.24
CA HIS A 11 8.60 -8.12 6.36
C HIS A 11 9.68 -7.05 6.11
N LYS A 12 10.16 -6.94 4.86
CA LYS A 12 11.16 -5.93 4.45
C LYS A 12 10.56 -4.54 4.26
N SER A 13 9.23 -4.41 4.14
CA SER A 13 8.56 -3.12 4.03
C SER A 13 8.22 -2.51 5.39
N LYS A 14 8.44 -3.22 6.51
CA LYS A 14 8.19 -2.70 7.86
C LYS A 14 9.00 -1.42 8.10
N GLY A 15 8.32 -0.34 8.47
CA GLY A 15 8.94 0.98 8.67
C GLY A 15 9.20 1.77 7.39
N LEU A 16 8.84 1.21 6.22
CA LEU A 16 8.80 1.93 4.95
C LEU A 16 7.37 2.36 4.62
N GLU A 17 7.23 3.40 3.81
CA GLU A 17 5.95 3.91 3.32
C GLU A 17 6.09 4.21 1.83
N PHE A 18 5.05 3.91 1.04
CA PHE A 18 5.05 4.12 -0.40
C PHE A 18 3.76 4.83 -0.84
N PRO A 19 3.82 5.73 -1.85
CA PRO A 19 2.62 6.38 -2.40
C PRO A 19 1.56 5.39 -2.85
N VAL A 20 1.99 4.37 -3.61
CA VAL A 20 1.12 3.31 -4.15
C VAL A 20 1.72 1.97 -3.78
N VAL A 21 0.89 1.08 -3.20
CA VAL A 21 1.28 -0.30 -2.84
C VAL A 21 0.37 -1.28 -3.55
N PHE A 22 0.98 -2.28 -4.18
CA PHE A 22 0.30 -3.44 -4.72
C PHE A 22 0.53 -4.62 -3.78
N LEU A 23 -0.55 -5.16 -3.21
CA LEU A 23 -0.53 -6.41 -2.48
C LEU A 23 -1.07 -7.50 -3.39
N ALA A 24 -0.16 -8.35 -3.87
CA ALA A 24 -0.48 -9.43 -4.77
C ALA A 24 -0.79 -10.73 -4.03
N GLU A 25 -1.52 -11.63 -4.69
CA GLU A 25 -1.70 -13.03 -4.28
C GLU A 25 -2.36 -13.21 -2.90
N LEU A 26 -3.43 -12.46 -2.62
CA LEU A 26 -4.17 -12.59 -1.36
C LEU A 26 -4.93 -13.91 -1.23
N ASP A 27 -5.10 -14.67 -2.31
CA ASP A 27 -5.69 -16.01 -2.34
C ASP A 27 -4.73 -17.12 -1.83
N SER A 28 -3.46 -16.78 -1.59
CA SER A 28 -2.49 -17.72 -1.01
C SER A 28 -2.97 -18.29 0.33
N LYS A 29 -2.94 -19.63 0.43
CA LYS A 29 -3.31 -20.33 1.68
C LYS A 29 -2.27 -20.15 2.76
N PHE A 30 -2.71 -19.99 4.01
CA PHE A 30 -1.81 -19.94 5.16
C PHE A 30 -0.95 -21.20 5.27
N ASN A 31 0.33 -21.00 5.58
CA ASN A 31 1.27 -22.11 5.71
C ASN A 31 1.04 -22.88 7.01
N LYS A 32 0.45 -24.08 6.89
CA LYS A 32 0.16 -24.97 8.03
C LYS A 32 1.13 -26.15 8.16
N ARG A 33 2.23 -26.16 7.41
CA ARG A 33 3.17 -27.30 7.37
C ARG A 33 3.79 -27.63 8.73
N ASP A 34 4.11 -26.60 9.52
CA ASP A 34 4.73 -26.80 10.82
C ASP A 34 3.81 -27.44 11.85
N ILE A 35 2.49 -27.27 11.68
CA ILE A 35 1.44 -27.83 12.55
C ILE A 35 1.19 -29.31 12.20
N GLN A 36 1.48 -29.72 10.96
CA GLN A 36 1.22 -31.08 10.46
C GLN A 36 2.34 -32.08 10.75
N ARG A 37 3.43 -31.65 11.39
CA ARG A 37 4.58 -32.52 11.69
C ARG A 37 4.21 -33.62 12.70
N ASP A 38 4.90 -34.76 12.59
CA ASP A 38 4.72 -35.92 13.47
C ASP A 38 5.08 -35.62 14.94
N PHE A 39 5.97 -34.64 15.13
CA PHE A 39 6.45 -34.16 16.42
C PHE A 39 6.19 -32.65 16.52
N LEU A 40 5.55 -32.23 17.61
CA LEU A 40 5.34 -30.83 17.96
C LEU A 40 5.86 -30.58 19.37
N ALA A 41 6.67 -29.54 19.54
CA ALA A 41 7.06 -29.02 20.85
C ALA A 41 6.37 -27.67 21.10
N ASP A 42 5.91 -27.43 22.33
CA ASP A 42 5.45 -26.13 22.83
C ASP A 42 6.55 -25.43 23.63
N ALA A 43 6.42 -24.12 23.87
CA ALA A 43 7.39 -23.33 24.63
C ALA A 43 7.43 -23.69 26.12
N GLY A 44 6.38 -24.32 26.66
CA GLY A 44 6.29 -24.77 28.07
C GLY A 44 6.70 -26.22 28.30
N ASP A 45 7.71 -26.73 27.58
CA ASP A 45 8.25 -28.10 27.69
C ASP A 45 7.25 -29.25 27.45
N THR A 46 6.12 -28.98 26.79
CA THR A 46 5.17 -30.05 26.43
C THR A 46 5.44 -30.58 25.02
N LEU A 47 5.34 -31.91 24.87
CA LEU A 47 5.59 -32.62 23.63
C LEU A 47 4.29 -33.28 23.13
N GLY A 48 3.97 -33.00 21.88
CA GLY A 48 2.88 -33.60 21.14
C GLY A 48 3.43 -34.59 20.12
N LEU A 49 3.17 -35.87 20.34
CA LEU A 49 3.59 -36.95 19.44
C LEU A 49 2.41 -37.50 18.66
N GLN A 50 2.62 -37.83 17.40
CA GLN A 50 1.72 -38.72 16.67
C GLN A 50 2.10 -40.18 16.95
N ILE A 51 1.10 -40.99 17.24
CA ILE A 51 1.23 -42.44 17.37
C ILE A 51 1.19 -43.01 15.95
N ILE A 52 2.31 -43.59 15.53
CA ILE A 52 2.46 -44.20 14.20
C ILE A 52 2.22 -45.70 14.36
N ASP A 53 1.10 -46.19 13.84
CA ASP A 53 0.85 -47.63 13.76
C ASP A 53 1.37 -48.17 12.43
N ARG A 54 2.43 -48.97 12.53
CA ARG A 54 3.10 -49.58 11.37
C ARG A 54 2.26 -50.68 10.71
N LYS A 55 1.34 -51.32 11.45
CA LYS A 55 0.53 -52.42 10.92
C LYS A 55 -0.59 -51.92 10.03
N SER A 56 -1.24 -50.83 10.43
CA SER A 56 -2.32 -50.16 9.70
C SER A 56 -1.81 -49.09 8.71
N ASN A 57 -0.52 -48.72 8.79
CA ASN A 57 0.05 -47.56 8.11
C ASN A 57 -0.72 -46.26 8.40
N SER A 58 -1.27 -46.13 9.61
CA SER A 58 -2.02 -44.97 10.04
C SER A 58 -1.25 -44.14 11.07
N LYS A 59 -1.50 -42.83 11.07
CA LYS A 59 -0.98 -41.88 12.04
C LYS A 59 -2.14 -41.34 12.86
N LEU A 60 -2.07 -41.51 14.18
CA LEU A 60 -3.06 -41.01 15.12
C LEU A 60 -2.46 -39.85 15.91
N ARG A 61 -3.19 -38.74 16.01
CA ARG A 61 -2.76 -37.59 16.80
C ARG A 61 -3.09 -37.86 18.26
N SER A 62 -2.10 -37.70 19.15
CA SER A 62 -2.38 -37.70 20.59
C SER A 62 -3.12 -36.42 20.99
N LEU A 63 -3.82 -36.45 22.13
CA LEU A 63 -4.47 -35.27 22.68
C LEU A 63 -3.47 -34.10 22.88
N ALA A 64 -2.26 -34.40 23.34
CA ALA A 64 -1.20 -33.41 23.48
C ALA A 64 -0.78 -32.82 22.13
N HIS A 65 -0.70 -33.64 21.07
CA HIS A 65 -0.44 -33.17 19.71
C HIS A 65 -1.52 -32.21 19.24
N GLU A 66 -2.80 -32.55 19.42
CA GLU A 66 -3.91 -31.69 19.01
C GLU A 66 -3.92 -30.35 19.75
N VAL A 67 -3.74 -30.35 21.06
CA VAL A 67 -3.70 -29.11 21.86
C VAL A 67 -2.54 -28.19 21.43
N ILE A 68 -1.35 -28.75 21.19
CA ILE A 68 -0.19 -27.96 20.75
C ILE A 68 -0.38 -27.47 19.31
N ALA A 69 -0.89 -28.33 18.42
CA ALA A 69 -1.20 -27.97 17.04
C ALA A 69 -2.16 -26.77 16.98
N GLU A 70 -3.18 -26.80 17.83
CA GLU A 70 -4.21 -25.78 17.92
C GLU A 70 -3.68 -24.43 18.42
N ARG A 71 -2.82 -24.45 19.45
CA ARG A 71 -2.12 -23.25 19.94
C ARG A 71 -1.19 -22.66 18.88
N LYS A 72 -0.42 -23.51 18.19
CA LYS A 72 0.46 -23.08 17.10
C LYS A 72 -0.32 -22.48 15.94
N LEU A 73 -1.45 -23.09 15.58
CA LEU A 73 -2.35 -22.57 14.55
C LEU A 73 -2.84 -21.17 14.92
N SER A 74 -3.37 -20.99 16.12
CA SER A 74 -3.85 -19.66 16.56
C SER A 74 -2.74 -18.62 16.59
N THR A 75 -1.53 -19.00 17.01
CA THR A 75 -0.36 -18.10 17.02
C THR A 75 0.07 -17.74 15.60
N ALA A 76 0.11 -18.70 14.69
CA ALA A 76 0.45 -18.49 13.28
C ALA A 76 -0.57 -17.59 12.58
N LEU A 77 -1.88 -17.85 12.74
CA LEU A 77 -2.92 -17.00 12.17
C LEU A 77 -2.87 -15.57 12.72
N ALA A 78 -2.59 -15.39 14.01
CA ALA A 78 -2.41 -14.07 14.59
C ALA A 78 -1.23 -13.31 13.97
N GLU A 79 -0.14 -14.01 13.66
CA GLU A 79 1.00 -13.39 12.97
C GLU A 79 0.69 -13.05 11.51
N GLU A 80 0.00 -13.94 10.78
CA GLU A 80 -0.47 -13.66 9.42
C GLU A 80 -1.42 -12.44 9.38
N MET A 81 -2.31 -12.27 10.37
CA MET A 81 -3.12 -11.05 10.50
C MET A 81 -2.25 -9.80 10.72
N ARG A 82 -1.20 -9.88 11.52
CA ARG A 82 -0.25 -8.76 11.71
C ARG A 82 0.51 -8.45 10.43
N ILE A 83 0.91 -9.46 9.67
CA ILE A 83 1.56 -9.29 8.36
C ILE A 83 0.61 -8.56 7.41
N LEU A 84 -0.65 -9.00 7.32
CA LEU A 84 -1.67 -8.32 6.49
C LEU A 84 -1.85 -6.86 6.92
N TYR A 85 -1.96 -6.59 8.23
CA TYR A 85 -2.05 -5.23 8.77
C TYR A 85 -0.82 -4.37 8.42
N VAL A 86 0.40 -4.92 8.54
CA VAL A 86 1.60 -4.20 8.13
C VAL A 86 1.54 -3.89 6.64
N ALA A 87 1.14 -4.86 5.80
CA ALA A 87 1.06 -4.70 4.35
C ALA A 87 0.07 -3.60 3.92
N THR A 88 -1.14 -3.60 4.48
CA THR A 88 -2.19 -2.62 4.14
C THR A 88 -1.81 -1.21 4.61
N THR A 89 -1.10 -1.08 5.73
CA THR A 89 -0.66 0.22 6.27
C THR A 89 0.62 0.77 5.62
N ARG A 90 1.21 0.11 4.63
CA ARG A 90 2.38 0.66 3.91
C ARG A 90 1.99 1.71 2.86
N ALA A 91 0.73 1.71 2.43
CA ALA A 91 0.23 2.62 1.40
C ALA A 91 -0.07 4.00 1.99
N ARG A 92 0.37 5.06 1.29
CA ARG A 92 0.06 6.45 1.66
C ARG A 92 -1.15 6.98 0.89
N ASP A 93 -1.18 6.79 -0.43
CA ASP A 93 -2.21 7.40 -1.29
C ASP A 93 -3.15 6.35 -1.89
N ARG A 94 -2.63 5.19 -2.34
CA ARG A 94 -3.44 4.10 -2.93
C ARG A 94 -2.95 2.72 -2.56
N LEU A 95 -3.88 1.86 -2.15
CA LEU A 95 -3.66 0.44 -1.91
C LEU A 95 -4.42 -0.37 -2.98
N ILE A 96 -3.71 -1.25 -3.69
CA ILE A 96 -4.28 -2.12 -4.70
C ILE A 96 -4.11 -3.56 -4.23
N LEU A 97 -5.24 -4.23 -4.03
CA LEU A 97 -5.32 -5.62 -3.60
C LEU A 97 -5.66 -6.49 -4.82
N SER A 98 -4.92 -7.57 -5.05
CA SER A 98 -5.23 -8.52 -6.13
C SER A 98 -5.28 -9.95 -5.60
N ALA A 99 -6.24 -10.72 -6.10
CA ALA A 99 -6.39 -12.14 -5.78
C ALA A 99 -7.05 -12.88 -6.94
N CYS A 100 -6.92 -14.21 -6.94
CA CYS A 100 -7.61 -15.11 -7.87
C CYS A 100 -8.44 -16.12 -7.08
N GLU A 101 -9.77 -16.06 -7.18
CA GLU A 101 -10.65 -17.00 -6.48
C GLU A 101 -11.94 -17.23 -7.27
N LYS A 102 -12.60 -18.37 -7.01
CA LYS A 102 -13.89 -18.67 -7.63
C LYS A 102 -14.96 -17.69 -7.13
N PRO A 103 -15.77 -17.10 -8.03
CA PRO A 103 -16.75 -16.08 -7.65
C PRO A 103 -17.80 -16.61 -6.66
N GLY A 104 -18.18 -17.90 -6.75
CA GLY A 104 -19.11 -18.52 -5.81
C GLY A 104 -18.58 -18.60 -4.37
N ASN A 105 -17.27 -18.75 -4.17
CA ASN A 105 -16.66 -18.74 -2.84
C ASN A 105 -16.71 -17.33 -2.25
N CYS A 106 -16.30 -16.33 -3.03
CA CYS A 106 -16.36 -14.92 -2.65
C CYS A 106 -17.77 -14.49 -2.28
N ARG A 107 -18.76 -14.83 -3.12
CA ARG A 107 -20.19 -14.55 -2.85
C ARG A 107 -20.66 -15.12 -1.51
N THR A 108 -20.29 -16.36 -1.22
CA THR A 108 -20.67 -17.03 0.04
C THR A 108 -20.08 -16.28 1.25
N ILE A 109 -18.80 -15.89 1.17
CA ILE A 109 -18.12 -15.16 2.23
C ILE A 109 -18.76 -13.78 2.46
N ILE A 110 -19.01 -13.04 1.38
CA ILE A 110 -19.62 -11.70 1.44
C ILE A 110 -21.02 -11.78 2.06
N CYS A 111 -21.87 -12.71 1.61
CA CYS A 111 -23.19 -12.89 2.20
C CYS A 111 -23.11 -13.26 3.68
N ASN A 112 -22.22 -14.19 4.05
CA ASN A 112 -22.03 -14.58 5.45
C ASN A 112 -21.52 -13.41 6.30
N GLY A 113 -20.62 -12.59 5.77
CA GLY A 113 -20.10 -11.39 6.42
C GLY A 113 -21.20 -10.39 6.73
N PHE A 114 -22.04 -10.08 5.74
CA PHE A 114 -23.14 -9.14 5.88
C PHE A 114 -24.15 -9.53 6.98
N PHE A 115 -24.37 -10.83 7.21
CA PHE A 115 -25.24 -11.30 8.30
C PHE A 115 -24.70 -10.99 9.70
N PHE A 116 -23.39 -10.78 9.86
CA PHE A 116 -22.81 -10.34 11.14
C PHE A 116 -23.02 -8.84 11.39
N GLY A 117 -23.45 -8.07 10.37
CA GLY A 117 -23.73 -6.63 10.45
C GLY A 117 -22.49 -5.79 10.78
N ALA A 118 -22.70 -4.56 11.23
CA ALA A 118 -21.64 -3.60 11.60
C ALA A 118 -20.86 -3.98 12.88
N GLU A 119 -21.10 -5.17 13.45
CA GLU A 119 -20.35 -5.66 14.60
C GLU A 119 -19.01 -6.27 14.17
N SER A 120 -18.07 -6.37 15.11
CA SER A 120 -16.81 -7.05 14.86
C SER A 120 -17.08 -8.53 14.52
N ILE A 121 -16.50 -8.98 13.42
CA ILE A 121 -16.61 -10.38 12.96
C ILE A 121 -16.05 -11.30 14.04
N PRO A 122 -16.78 -12.37 14.41
CA PRO A 122 -16.38 -13.21 15.52
C PRO A 122 -15.08 -13.96 15.22
N SER A 123 -14.25 -14.11 16.25
CA SER A 123 -12.92 -14.72 16.13
C SER A 123 -12.95 -16.17 15.64
N TRP A 124 -14.01 -16.93 15.95
CA TRP A 124 -14.16 -18.30 15.46
C TRP A 124 -14.38 -18.37 13.94
N GLN A 125 -15.02 -17.36 13.34
CA GLN A 125 -15.22 -17.29 11.89
C GLN A 125 -13.90 -16.98 11.19
N LEU A 126 -13.17 -15.97 11.69
CA LEU A 126 -11.86 -15.57 11.15
C LEU A 126 -10.83 -16.70 11.25
N ARG A 127 -10.98 -17.60 12.23
CA ARG A 127 -10.13 -18.77 12.42
C ARG A 127 -10.30 -19.83 11.34
N TRP A 128 -11.51 -19.96 10.80
CA TRP A 128 -11.79 -20.91 9.73
C TRP A 128 -11.33 -20.43 8.37
N CYS A 129 -11.00 -19.13 8.24
CA CYS A 129 -10.45 -18.59 7.02
C CYS A 129 -9.14 -19.26 6.62
N GLN A 130 -8.95 -19.45 5.32
CA GLN A 130 -7.78 -20.14 4.77
C GLN A 130 -6.78 -19.21 4.08
N SER A 131 -7.20 -18.01 3.72
CA SER A 131 -6.35 -17.01 3.04
C SER A 131 -6.62 -15.59 3.55
N PRO A 132 -5.66 -14.67 3.36
CA PRO A 132 -5.86 -13.25 3.66
C PRO A 132 -7.02 -12.60 2.89
N LEU A 133 -7.31 -13.08 1.67
CA LEU A 133 -8.45 -12.61 0.87
C LEU A 133 -9.75 -12.77 1.62
N GLU A 134 -9.98 -13.91 2.26
CA GLU A 134 -11.22 -14.17 2.99
C GLU A 134 -11.40 -13.18 4.15
N TRP A 135 -10.32 -12.85 4.87
CA TRP A 135 -10.35 -11.81 5.91
C TRP A 135 -10.72 -10.43 5.35
N VAL A 136 -10.17 -10.08 4.18
CA VAL A 136 -10.50 -8.81 3.52
C VAL A 136 -11.95 -8.78 3.05
N LEU A 137 -12.46 -9.87 2.46
CA LEU A 137 -13.85 -9.97 2.02
C LEU A 137 -14.83 -9.90 3.19
N TYR A 138 -14.49 -10.53 4.32
CA TYR A 138 -15.24 -10.40 5.56
C TYR A 138 -15.23 -8.95 6.06
N GLY A 139 -14.07 -8.30 6.14
CA GLY A 139 -13.97 -6.92 6.63
C GLY A 139 -14.57 -5.85 5.69
N LEU A 140 -14.86 -6.19 4.44
CA LEU A 140 -15.47 -5.31 3.46
C LEU A 140 -16.89 -5.75 3.08
N SER A 141 -17.49 -6.69 3.83
CA SER A 141 -18.80 -7.23 3.47
C SER A 141 -19.92 -6.21 3.45
N ASP A 142 -19.76 -5.05 4.09
CA ASP A 142 -20.78 -4.01 4.16
C ASP A 142 -20.82 -3.11 2.91
N GLN A 143 -19.85 -3.25 2.01
CA GLN A 143 -19.71 -2.34 0.85
C GLN A 143 -20.67 -2.71 -0.28
N GLU A 144 -21.45 -1.74 -0.76
CA GLU A 144 -22.39 -1.91 -1.89
C GLU A 144 -21.68 -2.43 -3.14
N ASN A 145 -20.49 -1.88 -3.43
CA ASN A 145 -19.70 -2.22 -4.61
C ASN A 145 -19.36 -3.72 -4.68
N LEU A 146 -19.13 -4.39 -3.54
CA LEU A 146 -18.90 -5.83 -3.49
C LEU A 146 -20.18 -6.61 -3.76
N HIS A 147 -21.29 -6.19 -3.16
CA HIS A 147 -22.58 -6.84 -3.34
C HIS A 147 -23.10 -6.77 -4.78
N SER A 148 -22.87 -5.63 -5.44
CA SER A 148 -23.16 -5.40 -6.85
C SER A 148 -22.26 -6.26 -7.75
N ALA A 149 -20.94 -6.24 -7.52
CA ALA A 149 -19.98 -7.00 -8.33
C ALA A 149 -20.17 -8.53 -8.26
N PHE A 150 -20.61 -9.08 -7.12
CA PHE A 150 -20.84 -10.51 -6.93
C PHE A 150 -22.32 -10.92 -7.02
N GLU A 151 -23.21 -10.02 -7.44
CA GLU A 151 -24.65 -10.27 -7.64
C GLU A 151 -25.32 -10.96 -6.44
N THR A 152 -25.01 -10.47 -5.24
CA THR A 152 -25.49 -11.08 -3.99
C THR A 152 -26.96 -10.79 -3.70
N GLY A 153 -27.52 -9.73 -4.31
CA GLY A 153 -28.88 -9.25 -4.07
C GLY A 153 -29.02 -8.31 -2.87
N LEU A 154 -27.91 -7.95 -2.20
CA LEU A 154 -27.90 -7.11 -0.99
C LEU A 154 -27.35 -5.70 -1.24
N ALA A 155 -27.11 -5.31 -2.49
CA ALA A 155 -26.48 -4.04 -2.86
C ALA A 155 -27.19 -2.81 -2.26
N ALA A 156 -28.53 -2.80 -2.26
CA ALA A 156 -29.33 -1.68 -1.75
C ALA A 156 -29.20 -1.42 -0.23
N THR A 157 -28.53 -2.32 0.51
CA THR A 157 -28.34 -2.21 1.96
C THR A 157 -26.88 -1.96 2.33
N GLY A 158 -25.98 -1.90 1.35
CA GLY A 158 -24.57 -1.63 1.59
C GLY A 158 -24.28 -0.15 1.71
N ASP A 159 -23.14 0.16 2.35
CA ASP A 159 -22.59 1.52 2.40
C ASP A 159 -21.78 1.81 1.13
N ASP A 160 -21.82 3.06 0.67
CA ASP A 160 -20.97 3.59 -0.41
C ASP A 160 -20.22 4.83 0.08
N ASP A 161 -18.96 4.62 0.46
CA ASP A 161 -18.06 5.67 0.93
C ASP A 161 -17.15 6.25 -0.19
N ASP A 162 -17.28 5.77 -1.44
CA ASP A 162 -16.41 6.12 -2.60
C ASP A 162 -14.90 5.85 -2.38
N LEU A 163 -14.53 5.17 -1.29
CA LEU A 163 -13.14 4.82 -0.94
C LEU A 163 -12.70 3.47 -1.50
N PHE A 164 -13.64 2.61 -1.85
CA PHE A 164 -13.38 1.24 -2.29
C PHE A 164 -13.94 0.98 -3.69
N SER A 165 -13.05 0.62 -4.62
CA SER A 165 -13.42 0.23 -5.98
C SER A 165 -12.99 -1.21 -6.25
N ILE A 166 -13.88 -2.00 -6.85
CA ILE A 166 -13.60 -3.36 -7.28
C ILE A 166 -13.56 -3.46 -8.82
N LYS A 167 -12.65 -4.28 -9.33
CA LYS A 167 -12.59 -4.67 -10.75
C LYS A 167 -12.46 -6.18 -10.83
N LEU A 168 -13.43 -6.81 -11.45
CA LEU A 168 -13.39 -8.23 -11.79
C LEU A 168 -12.81 -8.38 -13.20
N TYR A 169 -11.96 -9.37 -13.37
CA TYR A 169 -11.38 -9.70 -14.67
C TYR A 169 -11.76 -11.12 -15.05
N GLU A 170 -12.44 -11.26 -16.18
CA GLU A 170 -12.74 -12.57 -16.73
C GLU A 170 -11.51 -13.20 -17.41
N GLN A 171 -11.56 -14.51 -17.62
CA GLN A 171 -10.48 -15.25 -18.29
C GLN A 171 -10.10 -14.62 -19.65
N ARG A 172 -11.10 -14.24 -20.46
CA ARG A 172 -10.87 -13.62 -21.78
C ARG A 172 -10.12 -12.30 -21.68
N GLU A 173 -10.41 -11.50 -20.66
CA GLU A 173 -9.76 -10.22 -20.42
C GLU A 173 -8.32 -10.42 -19.93
N LEU A 174 -8.11 -11.39 -19.04
CA LEU A 174 -6.79 -11.81 -18.57
C LEU A 174 -5.91 -12.31 -19.72
N GLU A 175 -6.45 -13.14 -20.62
CA GLU A 175 -5.75 -13.61 -21.83
C GLU A 175 -5.37 -12.44 -22.74
N ARG A 176 -6.29 -11.48 -22.95
CA ARG A 176 -6.03 -10.28 -23.74
C ARG A 176 -4.93 -9.41 -23.11
N LEU A 177 -4.97 -9.21 -21.79
CA LEU A 177 -3.97 -8.46 -21.03
C LEU A 177 -2.60 -9.15 -21.09
N SER A 178 -2.57 -10.47 -20.90
CA SER A 178 -1.34 -11.27 -21.02
C SER A 178 -0.72 -11.14 -22.41
N GLY A 179 -1.53 -11.28 -23.47
CA GLY A 179 -1.08 -11.08 -24.85
C GLY A 179 -0.55 -9.67 -25.11
N TYR A 180 -1.18 -8.64 -24.54
CA TYR A 180 -0.70 -7.26 -24.62
C TYR A 180 0.66 -7.06 -23.92
N VAL A 181 0.84 -7.61 -22.72
CA VAL A 181 2.10 -7.53 -21.96
C VAL A 181 3.23 -8.24 -22.70
N LEU A 182 2.97 -9.43 -23.26
CA LEU A 182 3.95 -10.17 -24.06
C LEU A 182 4.38 -9.37 -25.30
N LYS A 183 3.44 -8.74 -26.01
CA LYS A 183 3.73 -7.86 -27.15
C LYS A 183 4.60 -6.65 -26.74
N LEU A 184 4.29 -6.02 -25.61
CA LEU A 184 5.10 -4.91 -25.08
C LEU A 184 6.52 -5.35 -24.73
N LYS A 185 6.70 -6.54 -24.15
CA LYS A 185 8.02 -7.09 -23.82
C LYS A 185 8.88 -7.26 -25.07
N VAL A 186 8.30 -7.80 -26.15
CA VAL A 186 8.97 -7.94 -27.45
C VAL A 186 9.32 -6.58 -28.06
N GLY A 187 8.42 -5.60 -27.97
CA GLY A 187 8.65 -4.24 -28.48
C GLY A 187 9.71 -3.45 -27.70
N LYS A 188 9.81 -3.66 -26.37
CA LYS A 188 10.76 -2.96 -25.51
C LYS A 188 12.22 -3.37 -25.80
N SER A 189 12.47 -4.64 -26.14
CA SER A 189 13.80 -5.10 -26.59
C SER A 189 14.28 -4.42 -27.87
N ARG A 190 13.39 -3.88 -28.71
CA ARG A 190 13.75 -3.19 -29.95
C ARG A 190 14.07 -1.69 -29.78
N ARG A 191 13.72 -1.07 -28.66
CA ARG A 191 13.87 0.40 -28.43
C ARG A 191 15.17 0.82 -27.75
N PHE A 192 16.05 -0.11 -27.37
CA PHE A 192 17.31 0.18 -26.66
C PHE A 192 18.54 0.38 -27.59
N ALA A 193 18.33 0.74 -28.86
CA ALA A 193 19.42 1.23 -29.73
C ALA A 193 19.56 2.76 -29.55
N PRO A 194 20.74 3.31 -29.21
CA PRO A 194 20.88 4.73 -28.89
C PRO A 194 21.13 5.58 -30.14
N THR A 195 20.27 6.57 -30.36
CA THR A 195 20.48 7.65 -31.34
C THR A 195 20.87 8.92 -30.59
N VAL A 196 22.06 9.47 -30.91
CA VAL A 196 22.61 10.71 -30.34
C VAL A 196 22.19 11.89 -31.20
N CYS A 197 21.55 12.91 -30.62
CA CYS A 197 21.28 14.19 -31.29
C CYS A 197 21.89 15.35 -30.48
N HIS A 198 22.74 16.13 -31.14
CA HIS A 198 23.29 17.40 -30.68
C HIS A 198 22.30 18.55 -30.97
N SER A 199 22.25 19.57 -30.11
CA SER A 199 21.83 20.91 -30.52
C SER A 199 22.55 21.99 -29.71
N GLU A 200 23.08 22.97 -30.44
CA GLU A 200 23.77 24.16 -29.94
C GLU A 200 22.84 25.37 -29.81
N ARG A 201 23.33 26.29 -28.97
CA ARG A 201 22.91 27.62 -28.50
C ARG A 201 22.32 28.62 -29.52
N SER A 202 21.57 29.61 -28.99
CA SER A 202 21.94 31.04 -29.09
C SER A 202 21.10 31.95 -28.14
N PRO A 203 21.59 33.15 -27.74
CA PRO A 203 20.96 34.04 -26.76
C PRO A 203 20.38 35.35 -27.37
N PHE A 204 19.43 35.98 -26.66
CA PHE A 204 18.69 37.18 -27.08
C PHE A 204 19.07 38.44 -26.29
N PHE A 205 19.11 39.57 -26.99
CA PHE A 205 19.44 40.95 -26.56
C PHE A 205 18.33 41.62 -25.72
N GLY A 206 18.67 42.68 -24.97
CA GLY A 206 17.67 43.66 -24.49
C GLY A 206 18.24 44.81 -23.64
N HIS A 207 18.14 46.04 -24.18
CA HIS A 207 18.68 47.30 -23.66
C HIS A 207 17.85 47.97 -22.55
N SER A 208 18.54 48.90 -21.88
CA SER A 208 18.12 49.91 -20.91
C SER A 208 17.03 50.89 -21.39
N GLU A 209 16.21 51.41 -20.47
CA GLU A 209 15.67 52.77 -20.57
C GLU A 209 15.56 53.48 -19.22
N ARG A 210 15.70 54.81 -19.28
CA ARG A 210 15.84 55.80 -18.20
C ARG A 210 14.50 56.42 -17.81
N SER A 211 14.41 56.69 -16.51
CA SER A 211 13.73 57.78 -15.78
C SER A 211 12.97 58.89 -16.55
N VAL A 212 11.76 59.24 -16.07
CA VAL A 212 11.34 60.64 -15.90
C VAL A 212 10.48 60.80 -14.63
N SER A 213 10.81 61.83 -13.88
CA SER A 213 10.27 62.26 -12.58
C SER A 213 9.34 63.46 -12.71
N GLY A 214 8.34 63.57 -11.83
CA GLY A 214 7.87 64.89 -11.36
C GLY A 214 6.36 65.12 -11.32
N ALA A 215 5.70 64.69 -10.23
CA ALA A 215 4.37 65.24 -9.84
C ALA A 215 3.96 64.93 -8.38
N LYS A 216 4.88 64.51 -7.49
CA LYS A 216 4.50 63.91 -6.19
C LYS A 216 5.37 64.41 -5.05
N ASN A 217 5.26 65.66 -4.61
CA ASN A 217 6.07 66.16 -3.48
C ASN A 217 5.27 66.52 -2.21
N LEU A 218 3.92 66.56 -2.23
CA LEU A 218 3.11 66.71 -0.99
C LEU A 218 2.46 65.40 -0.51
N ALA A 219 1.99 64.51 -1.39
CA ALA A 219 1.61 63.12 -1.05
C ALA A 219 2.84 62.26 -0.67
N LYS A 220 4.04 62.70 -1.07
CA LYS A 220 5.30 61.98 -0.92
C LYS A 220 5.73 61.74 0.51
N ARG A 221 5.34 62.58 1.47
CA ARG A 221 5.84 62.46 2.87
C ARG A 221 5.07 61.42 3.67
N THR A 222 3.76 61.34 3.49
CA THR A 222 2.89 60.29 4.04
C THR A 222 3.11 58.98 3.30
N GLU A 223 3.17 59.02 1.96
CA GLU A 223 3.62 57.88 1.15
C GLU A 223 5.04 57.47 1.54
N SER A 224 5.99 58.38 1.80
CA SER A 224 7.37 58.01 2.18
C SER A 224 7.43 57.28 3.52
N LYS A 225 6.59 57.64 4.50
CA LYS A 225 6.53 56.91 5.77
C LYS A 225 5.96 55.51 5.56
N LEU A 226 4.84 55.42 4.85
CA LEU A 226 4.19 54.15 4.53
C LEU A 226 5.09 53.27 3.65
N LEU A 227 5.79 53.84 2.68
CA LEU A 227 6.75 53.21 1.78
C LEU A 227 8.05 52.86 2.51
N SER A 228 8.44 53.60 3.55
CA SER A 228 9.54 53.20 4.44
C SER A 228 9.16 52.02 5.34
N GLN A 229 7.92 51.97 5.82
CA GLN A 229 7.39 50.82 6.56
C GLN A 229 7.26 49.61 5.65
N VAL A 230 6.67 49.77 4.46
CA VAL A 230 6.58 48.71 3.44
C VAL A 230 7.97 48.26 2.99
N LYS A 231 8.94 49.16 2.82
CA LYS A 231 10.33 48.79 2.56
C LYS A 231 10.95 48.04 3.73
N LYS A 232 10.68 48.42 4.99
CA LYS A 232 11.12 47.65 6.16
C LYS A 232 10.48 46.26 6.22
N SER A 233 9.20 46.14 5.89
CA SER A 233 8.48 44.86 5.86
C SER A 233 8.90 43.99 4.67
N LEU A 234 9.21 44.57 3.52
CA LEU A 234 9.73 43.86 2.34
C LEU A 234 11.22 43.52 2.47
N ALA A 235 11.99 44.35 3.18
CA ALA A 235 13.39 44.08 3.51
C ALA A 235 13.53 43.14 4.71
N TRP A 236 12.44 42.90 5.47
CA TRP A 236 12.42 41.89 6.51
C TRP A 236 12.62 40.54 5.84
N ARG A 237 13.81 39.99 6.06
CA ARG A 237 14.12 38.62 5.70
C ARG A 237 13.97 37.80 6.95
N TYR A 238 13.14 36.77 6.87
CA TYR A 238 13.05 35.77 7.92
C TYR A 238 14.45 35.19 8.14
N GLY A 239 14.98 35.33 9.36
CA GLY A 239 16.36 34.95 9.67
C GLY A 239 16.66 33.47 9.47
N PHE A 240 15.60 32.64 9.44
CA PHE A 240 15.66 31.23 9.13
C PHE A 240 14.96 30.95 7.79
N GLY A 241 15.39 31.60 6.71
CA GLY A 241 14.79 31.43 5.37
C GLY A 241 14.67 29.98 4.90
N ASP A 242 15.49 29.09 5.46
CA ASP A 242 15.48 27.65 5.18
C ASP A 242 14.41 26.89 5.98
N ALA A 243 13.95 27.41 7.12
CA ALA A 243 12.99 26.71 7.99
C ALA A 243 11.59 26.51 7.36
N PRO A 244 11.04 27.43 6.55
CA PRO A 244 9.81 27.20 5.77
C PRO A 244 9.99 26.17 4.65
N LEU A 245 11.23 25.93 4.20
CA LEU A 245 11.55 24.91 3.20
C LEU A 245 11.63 23.51 3.82
N LEU A 246 11.74 23.41 5.15
CA LEU A 246 11.70 22.14 5.86
C LEU A 246 10.26 21.61 5.93
N PRO A 247 10.01 20.35 5.52
CA PRO A 247 8.68 19.78 5.59
C PRO A 247 8.21 19.69 7.06
N ALA A 248 7.06 20.29 7.37
CA ALA A 248 6.46 20.27 8.71
C ALA A 248 6.14 18.86 9.25
N LYS A 249 6.06 17.86 8.36
CA LYS A 249 5.96 16.43 8.70
C LYS A 249 6.89 15.62 7.80
N THR A 250 7.89 15.00 8.41
CA THR A 250 8.70 13.94 7.79
C THR A 250 8.10 12.59 8.15
N SER A 251 7.89 11.70 7.18
CA SER A 251 7.45 10.32 7.47
C SER A 251 8.51 9.60 8.30
N VAL A 252 8.10 8.60 9.08
CA VAL A 252 9.03 7.79 9.90
C VAL A 252 10.10 7.17 9.01
N THR A 253 9.70 6.68 7.83
CA THR A 253 10.60 6.17 6.78
C THR A 253 11.71 7.15 6.42
N ALA A 254 11.36 8.43 6.24
CA ALA A 254 12.32 9.48 5.90
C ALA A 254 13.27 9.81 7.06
N ILE A 255 12.91 9.46 8.30
CA ILE A 255 13.76 9.65 9.49
C ILE A 255 14.66 8.42 9.69
N THR A 256 14.09 7.21 9.65
CA THR A 256 14.79 5.95 9.99
C THR A 256 15.64 5.42 8.84
N HIS A 257 15.30 5.74 7.59
CA HIS A 257 15.96 5.21 6.40
C HIS A 257 16.44 6.34 5.47
N ARG A 258 17.05 7.40 6.01
CA ARG A 258 17.59 8.53 5.23
C ARG A 258 18.55 8.14 4.09
N ASN A 259 19.25 7.02 4.26
CA ASN A 259 20.19 6.47 3.27
C ASN A 259 19.58 5.33 2.43
N ASP A 260 18.26 5.15 2.41
CA ASP A 260 17.63 4.21 1.46
C ASP A 260 17.96 4.71 0.04
N GLU A 261 18.67 3.90 -0.72
CA GLU A 261 19.20 4.20 -2.05
C GLU A 261 18.09 4.59 -3.06
N TYR A 262 16.83 4.36 -2.68
CA TYR A 262 15.64 4.60 -3.50
C TYR A 262 14.74 5.73 -2.98
N LEU A 263 15.11 6.41 -1.88
CA LEU A 263 14.40 7.60 -1.41
C LEU A 263 14.69 8.75 -2.39
N LYS A 264 13.71 9.08 -3.24
CA LYS A 264 13.77 10.32 -4.01
C LYS A 264 13.65 11.48 -3.03
N ILE A 265 14.75 12.22 -2.88
CA ILE A 265 14.72 13.53 -2.23
C ILE A 265 13.77 14.39 -3.06
N ASP A 266 12.68 14.81 -2.44
CA ASP A 266 11.65 15.61 -3.09
C ASP A 266 12.16 17.06 -3.22
N TYR A 267 12.86 17.35 -4.32
CA TYR A 267 13.33 18.71 -4.63
C TYR A 267 12.23 19.62 -5.18
N SER A 268 10.98 19.12 -5.33
CA SER A 268 9.88 19.89 -5.93
C SER A 268 9.42 21.09 -5.08
N ARG A 269 9.87 21.16 -3.82
CA ARG A 269 9.57 22.26 -2.89
C ARG A 269 10.74 23.22 -2.64
N ALA A 270 11.85 23.06 -3.37
CA ALA A 270 13.06 23.87 -3.19
C ALA A 270 13.23 25.00 -4.24
N LEU A 271 12.17 25.35 -4.97
CA LEU A 271 12.12 26.52 -5.86
C LEU A 271 10.95 27.43 -5.51
#